data_AF-A0AAQ0LM62-F1
#
_entry.id   AF-A0AAQ0LM62-F1
#
_cell.length_a   1.000
_cell.length_b   1.000
_cell.length_c   1.000
_cell.angle_alpha   90.00
_cell.angle_beta   90.00
_cell.angle_gamma   90.00
#
_symmetry.space_group_name_H-M   'P 1'
#
loop_
_entity.id
_entity.type
_entity.pdbx_description
1 polymer ?
#
loop_
_entity_poly.entity_id
_entity_poly.type
_entity_poly.pdbx_seq_one_letter_code
_entity_poly.pdbx_strand_id
1 'polypeptide(L)'
;MSKNNKEPIRRLSEVVHDLKHEINDSDNFIKNEKIDSLFNEIDNIVIENKKANKGITYFLLFVLIYFVSSLFFMYNSSNQIDTLNTDIIEKRNTINRLQWSDSLFTKFMSLSYDSINEHRTLHFLSRNGKEITYPDLMKENDSLLIELTNIKNENRLNIQKLSMAKNNYGINFKETSKYITIFAPRLDSALLLLPYYKEKIHYDKDRDVWTIEHP
;
A
#
# COMPACT_ATOMS: atom_id res chain seq x y z
N MET A 1 76.39 -39.54 -9.85
CA MET A 1 75.49 -40.70 -9.68
C MET A 1 75.61 -41.19 -8.24
N SER A 2 74.61 -40.93 -7.40
CA SER A 2 74.47 -41.58 -6.09
C SER A 2 73.01 -41.98 -5.94
N LYS A 3 72.74 -43.30 -5.96
CA LYS A 3 71.41 -43.86 -5.78
C LYS A 3 71.06 -43.75 -4.29
N ASN A 4 70.22 -42.79 -3.94
CA ASN A 4 69.52 -42.77 -2.66
C ASN A 4 68.53 -43.94 -2.63
N ASN A 5 68.96 -45.10 -2.15
CA ASN A 5 68.07 -46.19 -1.76
C ASN A 5 67.38 -45.78 -0.45
N LYS A 6 66.22 -45.10 -0.55
CA LYS A 6 65.27 -45.03 0.56
C LYS A 6 64.50 -46.35 0.56
N GLU A 7 64.80 -47.22 1.51
CA GLU A 7 63.98 -48.41 1.74
C GLU A 7 62.52 -47.98 2.03
N PRO A 8 61.53 -48.69 1.47
CA PRO A 8 60.13 -48.36 1.71
C PRO A 8 59.80 -48.53 3.19
N ILE A 9 59.05 -47.58 3.76
CA ILE A 9 58.59 -47.62 5.15
C ILE A 9 57.69 -48.86 5.31
N ARG A 10 58.22 -49.92 5.91
CA ARG A 10 57.51 -51.17 6.16
C ARG A 10 56.58 -51.01 7.35
N ARG A 11 55.42 -51.68 7.31
CA ARG A 11 54.50 -51.67 8.46
C ARG A 11 55.10 -52.47 9.60
N LEU A 12 54.90 -52.02 10.83
CA LEU A 12 55.37 -52.77 12.02
C LEU A 12 54.87 -54.23 12.00
N SER A 13 53.66 -54.47 11.50
CA SER A 13 53.12 -55.83 11.31
C SER A 13 53.93 -56.70 10.36
N GLU A 14 54.50 -56.12 9.30
CA GLU A 14 55.32 -56.82 8.31
C GLU A 14 56.71 -57.12 8.88
N VAL A 15 57.30 -56.15 9.60
CA VAL A 15 58.58 -56.35 10.29
C VAL A 15 58.47 -57.42 11.38
N VAL A 16 57.37 -57.46 12.12
CA VAL A 16 57.09 -58.47 13.14
C VAL A 16 56.91 -59.86 12.51
N HIS A 17 56.21 -59.94 11.38
CA HIS A 17 56.05 -61.17 10.62
C HIS A 17 57.39 -61.71 10.09
N ASP A 18 58.23 -60.84 9.51
CA ASP A 18 59.54 -61.20 8.99
C ASP A 18 60.49 -61.65 10.12
N LEU A 19 60.49 -60.97 11.27
CA LEU A 19 61.26 -61.38 12.46
C LEU A 19 60.85 -62.75 12.99
N LYS A 20 59.55 -63.07 12.96
CA LYS A 20 59.01 -64.37 13.37
C LYS A 20 59.42 -65.49 12.42
N HIS A 21 59.48 -65.20 11.12
CA HIS A 21 59.96 -66.13 10.10
C HIS A 21 61.46 -66.42 10.26
N GLU A 22 62.29 -65.37 10.38
CA GLU A 22 63.76 -65.50 10.47
C GLU A 22 64.22 -66.22 11.75
N ILE A 23 63.51 -66.02 12.88
CA ILE A 23 63.83 -66.71 14.15
C ILE A 23 63.45 -68.20 14.09
N ASN A 24 62.37 -68.55 13.40
CA ASN A 24 61.94 -69.94 13.25
C ASN A 24 62.79 -70.74 12.25
N ASP A 25 63.41 -70.09 11.27
CA ASP A 25 64.32 -70.72 10.30
C ASP A 25 65.75 -70.93 10.84
N SER A 26 66.10 -70.38 12.00
CA SER A 26 67.42 -70.57 12.61
C SER A 26 67.51 -71.93 13.35
N ASP A 27 68.30 -72.85 12.79
CA ASP A 27 68.43 -74.27 13.17
C ASP A 27 68.98 -74.60 14.58
N ASN A 28 68.98 -73.65 15.54
CA ASN A 28 69.44 -73.92 16.91
C ASN A 28 68.29 -74.00 17.92
N PHE A 29 68.09 -75.23 18.38
CA PHE A 29 67.24 -75.69 19.46
C PHE A 29 67.26 -74.76 20.70
N ILE A 30 66.21 -73.96 20.88
CA ILE A 30 65.24 -74.03 21.99
C ILE A 30 64.03 -73.24 21.46
N LYS A 31 62.90 -73.93 21.27
CA LYS A 31 61.60 -73.28 21.10
C LYS A 31 61.31 -72.54 22.40
N ASN A 32 61.78 -71.29 22.48
CA ASN A 32 61.62 -70.46 23.66
C ASN A 32 60.15 -70.04 23.66
N GLU A 33 59.34 -70.71 24.48
CA GLU A 33 57.95 -70.34 24.78
C GLU A 33 57.82 -68.84 25.09
N LYS A 34 58.87 -68.25 25.66
CA LYS A 34 59.01 -66.81 25.93
C LYS A 34 59.13 -65.94 24.66
N ILE A 35 59.75 -66.43 23.59
CA ILE A 35 59.84 -65.72 22.30
C ILE A 35 58.49 -65.80 21.59
N ASP A 36 57.84 -66.96 21.57
CA ASP A 36 56.49 -67.12 21.02
C ASP A 36 55.46 -66.25 21.77
N SER A 37 55.57 -66.16 23.10
CA SER A 37 54.69 -65.28 23.91
C SER A 37 54.91 -63.80 23.59
N LEU A 38 56.15 -63.37 23.38
CA LEU A 38 56.47 -61.99 23.00
C LEU A 38 55.94 -61.64 21.60
N PHE A 39 56.02 -62.56 20.63
CA PHE A 39 55.42 -62.35 19.32
C PHE A 39 53.90 -62.23 19.39
N ASN A 40 53.23 -63.07 20.19
CA ASN A 40 51.80 -62.97 20.39
C ASN A 40 51.41 -61.65 21.09
N GLU A 41 52.20 -61.17 22.04
CA GLU A 41 52.02 -59.88 22.69
C GLU A 41 52.15 -58.72 21.68
N ILE A 42 53.17 -58.78 20.82
CA ILE A 42 53.37 -57.78 19.76
C ILE A 42 52.23 -57.80 18.74
N ASP A 43 51.77 -58.98 18.30
CA ASP A 43 50.64 -59.11 17.38
C ASP A 43 49.35 -58.54 17.99
N ASN A 44 49.11 -58.78 19.28
CA ASN A 44 47.98 -58.20 20.01
C ASN A 44 48.08 -56.67 20.05
N ILE A 45 49.24 -56.10 20.38
CA ILE A 45 49.48 -54.64 20.39
C ILE A 45 49.27 -54.05 18.99
N VAL A 46 49.70 -54.73 17.93
CA VAL A 46 49.51 -54.31 16.54
C VAL A 46 48.02 -54.31 16.17
N ILE A 47 47.27 -55.35 16.57
CA ILE A 47 45.82 -55.44 16.33
C ILE A 47 45.07 -54.35 17.08
N GLU A 48 45.39 -54.10 18.35
CA GLU A 48 44.78 -53.05 19.16
C GLU A 48 45.03 -51.66 18.56
N ASN A 49 46.27 -51.36 18.18
CA ASN A 49 46.61 -50.09 17.52
C ASN A 49 45.89 -49.92 16.19
N LYS A 50 45.74 -51.00 15.40
CA LYS A 50 45.00 -50.96 14.13
C LYS A 50 43.51 -50.69 14.34
N LYS A 51 42.90 -51.23 15.39
CA LYS A 51 41.50 -50.95 15.77
C LYS A 51 41.35 -49.51 16.25
N ALA A 52 42.25 -49.04 17.11
CA ALA A 52 42.25 -47.66 17.62
C ALA A 52 42.39 -46.63 16.48
N ASN A 53 43.31 -46.86 15.53
CA ASN A 53 43.51 -45.94 14.40
C ASN A 53 42.28 -45.86 13.48
N LYS A 54 41.58 -46.98 13.24
CA LYS A 54 40.29 -46.97 12.52
C LYS A 54 39.22 -46.16 13.26
N GLY A 55 39.13 -46.32 14.58
CA GLY A 55 38.22 -45.56 15.43
C GLY A 55 38.48 -44.05 15.36
N ILE A 56 39.74 -43.64 15.46
CA ILE A 56 40.18 -42.24 15.31
C ILE A 56 39.81 -41.70 13.93
N THR A 57 40.00 -42.49 12.87
CA THR A 57 39.67 -42.08 11.50
C THR A 57 38.17 -41.81 11.34
N TYR A 58 37.29 -42.69 11.85
CA TYR A 58 35.84 -42.47 11.81
C TYR A 58 35.41 -41.27 12.65
N PHE A 59 36.02 -41.08 13.82
CA PHE A 59 35.77 -39.92 14.66
C PHE A 59 36.16 -38.61 13.95
N LEU A 60 37.34 -38.55 13.33
CA LEU A 60 37.76 -37.38 12.55
C LEU A 60 36.82 -37.09 11.38
N LEU A 61 36.34 -38.14 10.69
CA LEU A 61 35.38 -38.00 9.59
C LEU A 61 34.04 -37.44 10.09
N PHE A 62 33.55 -37.92 11.23
CA PHE A 62 32.35 -37.38 11.87
C PHE A 62 32.50 -35.91 12.26
N VAL A 63 33.63 -35.53 12.87
CA VAL A 63 33.93 -34.13 13.22
C VAL A 63 33.95 -33.25 11.98
N LEU A 64 34.52 -33.74 10.87
CA LEU A 64 34.59 -33.00 9.62
C LEU A 64 33.20 -32.78 9.01
N ILE A 65 32.33 -33.80 9.02
CA ILE A 65 30.94 -33.67 8.57
C ILE A 65 30.17 -32.66 9.45
N TYR A 66 30.34 -32.72 10.77
CA TYR A 66 29.72 -31.77 11.68
C TYR A 66 30.18 -30.33 11.41
N PHE A 67 31.47 -30.13 11.13
CA PHE A 67 32.00 -28.80 10.84
C PHE A 67 31.43 -28.23 9.53
N VAL A 68 31.36 -29.06 8.48
CA VAL A 68 30.79 -28.66 7.19
C VAL A 68 29.31 -28.34 7.31
N SER A 69 28.54 -29.16 8.03
CA SER A 69 27.12 -28.89 8.25
C SER A 69 26.90 -27.62 9.07
N SER A 70 27.68 -27.40 10.13
CA SER A 70 27.63 -26.18 10.93
C SER A 70 27.90 -24.92 10.11
N LEU A 71 28.92 -24.93 9.25
CA LEU A 71 29.22 -23.83 8.34
C LEU A 71 28.08 -23.58 7.35
N PHE A 72 27.48 -24.64 6.81
CA PHE A 72 26.32 -24.53 5.93
C PHE A 72 25.12 -23.89 6.63
N PHE A 73 24.82 -24.29 7.87
CA PHE A 73 23.75 -23.68 8.66
C PHE A 73 24.02 -22.20 8.94
N MET A 74 25.25 -21.84 9.34
CA MET A 74 25.63 -20.45 9.59
C MET A 74 25.45 -19.55 8.36
N TYR A 75 25.87 -20.03 7.18
CA TYR A 75 25.70 -19.30 5.93
C TYR A 75 24.22 -19.02 5.63
N ASN A 76 23.35 -20.04 5.76
CA ASN A 76 21.92 -19.88 5.54
C ASN A 76 21.28 -18.93 6.56
N SER A 77 21.65 -19.02 7.83
CA SER A 77 21.15 -18.11 8.88
C SER A 77 21.58 -16.66 8.63
N SER A 78 22.81 -16.42 8.17
CA SER A 78 23.28 -15.07 7.83
C SER A 78 22.42 -14.43 6.74
N ASN A 79 22.12 -15.17 5.66
CA ASN A 79 21.29 -14.66 4.57
C ASN A 79 19.87 -14.32 5.02
N GLN A 80 19.30 -15.12 5.93
CA GLN A 80 17.96 -14.84 6.49
C GLN A 80 17.96 -13.58 7.36
N ILE A 81 19.03 -13.35 8.15
CA ILE A 81 19.17 -12.16 8.98
C ILE A 81 19.19 -10.90 8.11
N ASP A 82 19.92 -10.91 7.00
CA ASP A 82 19.98 -9.77 6.08
C ASP A 82 18.61 -9.43 5.48
N THR A 83 17.86 -10.45 5.03
CA THR A 83 16.50 -10.25 4.52
C THR A 83 15.53 -9.72 5.58
N LEU A 84 15.64 -10.19 6.82
CA LEU A 84 14.80 -9.71 7.92
C LEU A 84 15.14 -8.26 8.28
N ASN A 85 16.42 -7.89 8.23
CA ASN A 85 16.86 -6.51 8.49
C ASN A 85 16.33 -5.55 7.42
N THR A 86 16.36 -5.94 6.14
CA THR A 86 15.80 -5.11 5.06
C THR A 86 14.30 -4.91 5.24
N ASP A 87 13.56 -5.97 5.58
CA ASP A 87 12.12 -5.89 5.84
C ASP A 87 11.80 -5.00 7.04
N ILE A 88 12.58 -5.08 8.12
CA ILE A 88 12.41 -4.23 9.30
C ILE A 88 12.64 -2.75 8.95
N ILE A 89 13.66 -2.45 8.14
CA ILE A 89 13.96 -1.08 7.69
C ILE A 89 12.81 -0.55 6.84
N GLU A 90 12.31 -1.33 5.89
CA GLU A 90 11.19 -0.93 5.03
C GLU A 90 9.91 -0.68 5.85
N LYS A 91 9.59 -1.58 6.79
CA LYS A 91 8.44 -1.43 7.69
C LYS A 91 8.58 -0.19 8.57
N ARG A 92 9.77 0.08 9.13
CA ARG A 92 10.03 1.28 9.93
C ARG A 92 9.87 2.56 9.10
N ASN A 93 10.37 2.57 7.87
CA ASN A 93 10.20 3.71 6.96
C ASN A 93 8.72 3.96 6.63
N THR A 94 7.96 2.89 6.40
CA THR A 94 6.52 2.97 6.15
C THR A 94 5.78 3.53 7.36
N ILE A 95 6.08 3.04 8.56
CA ILE A 95 5.51 3.55 9.81
C ILE A 95 5.81 5.04 9.98
N ASN A 96 7.07 5.45 9.79
CA ASN A 96 7.47 6.85 9.91
C ASN A 96 6.72 7.75 8.92
N ARG A 97 6.55 7.30 7.66
CA ARG A 97 5.76 8.03 6.66
C ARG A 97 4.30 8.15 7.06
N LEU A 98 3.70 7.08 7.58
CA LEU A 98 2.31 7.09 8.03
C LEU A 98 2.12 8.01 9.25
N GLN A 99 3.03 7.96 10.22
CA GLN A 99 3.01 8.85 11.37
C GLN A 99 3.18 10.32 10.97
N TRP A 100 4.09 10.62 10.04
CA TRP A 100 4.26 11.97 9.51
C TRP A 100 3.02 12.45 8.76
N SER A 101 2.43 11.59 7.92
CA SER A 101 1.19 11.88 7.21
C SER A 101 0.03 12.11 8.18
N ASP A 102 -0.12 11.30 9.23
CA ASP A 102 -1.16 11.45 10.25
C ASP A 102 -0.94 12.72 11.09
N SER A 103 0.32 13.08 11.39
CA SER A 103 0.67 14.33 12.08
C SER A 103 0.35 15.57 11.23
N LEU A 104 0.71 15.55 9.94
CA LEU A 104 0.33 16.60 9.00
C LEU A 104 -1.19 16.70 8.89
N PHE A 105 -1.87 15.57 8.70
CA PHE A 105 -3.33 15.52 8.62
C PHE A 105 -3.96 16.11 9.88
N THR A 106 -3.52 15.69 11.06
CA THR A 106 -3.97 16.21 12.36
C THR A 106 -3.75 17.72 12.47
N LYS A 107 -2.58 18.21 12.05
CA LYS A 107 -2.25 19.64 12.06
C LYS A 107 -3.12 20.44 11.08
N PHE A 108 -3.37 19.92 9.88
CA PHE A 108 -4.19 20.59 8.87
C PHE A 108 -5.68 20.55 9.21
N MET A 109 -6.13 19.47 9.85
CA MET A 109 -7.54 19.20 10.11
C MET A 109 -7.98 19.55 11.52
N SER A 110 -7.09 20.14 12.34
CA SER A 110 -7.35 20.54 13.73
C SER A 110 -8.20 19.52 14.50
N LEU A 111 -7.83 18.24 14.39
CA LEU A 111 -8.58 17.14 15.00
C LEU A 111 -8.59 17.31 16.52
N SER A 112 -9.78 17.48 17.10
CA SER A 112 -9.96 17.36 18.55
C SER A 112 -10.17 15.87 18.86
N TYR A 113 -9.39 15.35 19.80
CA TYR A 113 -9.54 13.98 20.27
C TYR A 113 -10.46 14.00 21.49
N ASP A 114 -11.70 13.57 21.31
CA ASP A 114 -12.61 13.36 22.43
C ASP A 114 -12.27 12.03 23.11
N SER A 115 -11.51 12.12 24.20
CA SER A 115 -11.07 10.98 25.02
C SER A 115 -12.23 10.15 25.61
N ILE A 116 -13.45 10.66 25.61
CA ILE A 116 -14.61 10.01 26.25
C ILE A 116 -15.34 9.11 25.26
N ASN A 117 -15.34 9.47 23.97
CA ASN A 117 -16.13 8.79 22.94
C ASN A 117 -15.29 7.99 21.93
N GLU A 118 -13.96 8.02 21.99
CA GLU A 118 -13.02 7.36 21.04
C GLU A 118 -13.22 7.74 19.54
N HIS A 119 -14.03 8.75 19.25
CA HIS A 119 -14.30 9.20 17.88
C HIS A 119 -13.48 10.45 17.54
N ARG A 120 -12.79 10.42 16.39
CA ARG A 120 -12.10 11.58 15.83
C ARG A 120 -13.13 12.51 15.17
N THR A 121 -13.36 13.70 15.71
CA THR A 121 -14.21 14.72 15.08
C THR A 121 -13.37 15.67 14.23
N LEU A 122 -13.74 15.81 12.95
CA LEU A 122 -13.06 16.65 11.96
C LEU A 122 -13.62 18.08 12.03
N HIS A 123 -12.84 19.01 12.59
CA HIS A 123 -13.18 20.43 12.66
C HIS A 123 -12.36 21.21 11.63
N PHE A 124 -13.01 21.87 10.67
CA PHE A 124 -12.37 22.82 9.75
C PHE A 124 -12.53 24.24 10.29
N LEU A 125 -11.48 25.04 10.24
CA LEU A 125 -11.55 26.46 10.58
C LEU A 125 -12.03 27.26 9.37
N SER A 126 -13.15 27.97 9.52
CA SER A 126 -13.64 28.95 8.54
C SER A 126 -12.73 30.18 8.47
N ARG A 127 -12.75 30.90 7.34
CA ARG A 127 -12.03 32.18 7.13
C ARG A 127 -12.32 33.24 8.21
N ASN A 128 -13.40 33.07 8.97
CA ASN A 128 -13.83 33.96 10.07
C ASN A 128 -13.58 33.38 11.48
N GLY A 129 -12.75 32.34 11.64
CA GLY A 129 -12.39 31.78 12.94
C GLY A 129 -13.47 30.92 13.61
N LYS A 130 -14.54 30.56 12.89
CA LYS A 130 -15.58 29.65 13.36
C LYS A 130 -15.24 28.22 12.97
N GLU A 131 -15.33 27.28 13.92
CA GLU A 131 -15.23 25.85 13.66
C GLU A 131 -16.45 25.36 12.87
N ILE A 132 -16.21 24.67 11.76
CA ILE A 132 -17.22 24.11 10.87
C ILE A 132 -16.84 22.66 10.60
N THR A 133 -17.78 21.72 10.69
CA THR A 133 -17.51 20.31 10.40
C THR A 133 -17.84 19.96 8.94
N TYR A 134 -17.33 18.84 8.42
CA TYR A 134 -17.68 18.38 7.07
C TYR A 134 -19.21 18.21 6.86
N PRO A 135 -19.97 17.63 7.82
CA PRO A 135 -21.44 17.62 7.72
C PRO A 135 -22.07 19.00 7.59
N ASP A 136 -21.52 20.02 8.25
CA ASP A 136 -22.03 21.38 8.17
C ASP A 136 -21.78 21.98 6.77
N LEU A 137 -20.58 21.79 6.23
CA LEU A 137 -20.24 22.18 4.85
C LEU A 137 -21.12 21.48 3.81
N MET A 138 -21.40 20.19 4.02
CA MET A 138 -22.24 19.42 3.11
C MET A 138 -23.69 19.91 3.13
N LYS A 139 -24.24 20.19 4.33
CA LYS A 139 -25.57 20.80 4.48
C LYS A 139 -25.65 22.17 3.83
N GLU A 140 -24.63 23.01 4.01
CA GLU A 140 -24.57 24.34 3.39
C GLU A 140 -24.53 24.23 1.87
N ASN A 141 -23.72 23.33 1.32
CA ASN A 141 -23.65 23.09 -0.12
C ASN A 141 -24.99 22.59 -0.69
N ASP A 142 -25.65 21.64 -0.02
CA ASP A 142 -26.97 21.16 -0.42
C ASP A 142 -28.00 22.30 -0.40
N SER A 143 -27.97 23.15 0.63
CA SER A 143 -28.85 24.33 0.72
C SER A 143 -28.60 25.31 -0.42
N LEU A 144 -27.34 25.59 -0.75
CA LEU A 144 -26.97 26.48 -1.85
C LEU A 144 -27.41 25.91 -3.20
N LEU A 145 -27.35 24.60 -3.39
CA LEU A 145 -27.80 23.93 -4.61
C LEU A 145 -29.32 24.05 -4.78
N ILE A 146 -30.09 23.91 -3.70
CA ILE A 146 -31.53 24.14 -3.68
C ILE A 146 -31.85 25.59 -4.03
N GLU A 147 -31.19 26.56 -3.40
CA GLU A 147 -31.39 27.98 -3.66
C GLU A 147 -31.07 28.35 -5.12
N LEU A 148 -29.95 27.87 -5.65
CA LEU A 148 -29.57 28.07 -7.04
C LEU A 148 -30.59 27.48 -8.01
N THR A 149 -31.16 26.33 -7.68
CA THR A 149 -32.22 25.69 -8.48
C THR A 149 -33.50 26.52 -8.47
N ASN A 150 -33.89 27.06 -7.31
CA ASN A 150 -35.05 27.93 -7.18
C ASN A 150 -34.88 29.23 -7.98
N ILE A 151 -33.74 29.92 -7.83
CA ILE A 151 -33.43 31.14 -8.58
C ILE A 151 -33.45 30.88 -10.09
N LYS A 152 -32.87 29.75 -10.54
CA LYS A 152 -32.89 29.36 -11.96
C LYS A 152 -34.31 29.14 -12.48
N ASN A 153 -35.18 28.50 -11.69
CA ASN A 153 -36.57 28.27 -12.04
C ASN A 153 -37.37 29.57 -12.09
N GLU A 154 -37.23 30.44 -11.11
CA GLU A 154 -37.87 31.75 -11.08
C GLU A 154 -37.43 32.62 -12.25
N ASN A 155 -36.13 32.66 -12.55
CA ASN A 155 -35.61 33.42 -13.67
C ASN A 155 -36.15 32.87 -15.01
N ARG A 156 -36.23 31.54 -15.17
CA ARG A 156 -36.85 30.91 -16.34
C ARG A 156 -38.32 31.33 -16.49
N LEU A 157 -39.09 31.33 -15.41
CA LEU A 157 -40.49 31.77 -15.41
C LEU A 157 -40.60 33.26 -15.76
N ASN A 158 -39.74 34.10 -15.22
CA ASN A 158 -39.71 35.53 -15.50
C ASN A 158 -39.36 35.81 -16.97
N ILE A 159 -38.41 35.09 -17.55
CA ILE A 159 -38.09 35.16 -18.98
C ILE A 159 -39.30 34.78 -19.83
N GLN A 160 -40.04 33.73 -19.46
CA GLN A 160 -41.26 33.32 -20.18
C GLN A 160 -42.35 34.40 -20.09
N LYS A 161 -42.64 34.93 -18.89
CA LYS A 161 -43.58 36.03 -18.70
C LYS A 161 -43.20 37.26 -19.52
N LEU A 162 -41.92 37.62 -19.51
CA LEU A 162 -41.39 38.74 -20.28
C LEU A 162 -41.53 38.51 -21.79
N SER A 163 -41.26 37.30 -22.28
CA SER A 163 -41.43 36.93 -23.69
C SER A 163 -42.88 37.08 -24.13
N MET A 164 -43.84 36.59 -23.33
CA MET A 164 -45.27 36.75 -23.60
C MET A 164 -45.68 38.23 -23.62
N ALA A 165 -45.20 39.03 -22.67
CA ALA A 165 -45.50 40.45 -22.61
C ALA A 165 -44.94 41.21 -23.83
N LYS A 166 -43.71 40.89 -24.26
CA LYS A 166 -43.10 41.43 -25.49
C LYS A 166 -43.94 41.12 -26.72
N ASN A 167 -44.32 39.85 -26.89
CA ASN A 167 -45.04 39.38 -28.08
C ASN A 167 -46.48 39.91 -28.15
N ASN A 168 -47.18 39.99 -27.02
CA ASN A 168 -48.60 40.33 -27.00
C ASN A 168 -48.86 41.84 -26.95
N TYR A 169 -47.95 42.63 -26.36
CA TYR A 169 -48.15 44.06 -26.12
C TYR A 169 -47.14 44.97 -26.84
N GLY A 170 -46.27 44.41 -27.68
CA GLY A 170 -45.29 45.19 -28.45
C GLY A 170 -44.28 45.93 -27.58
N ILE A 171 -43.96 45.38 -26.40
CA ILE A 171 -43.01 45.98 -25.47
C ILE A 171 -41.58 45.77 -25.98
N ASN A 172 -40.84 46.86 -26.13
CA ASN A 172 -39.44 46.88 -26.55
C ASN A 172 -38.55 47.39 -25.43
N PHE A 173 -37.32 46.90 -25.40
CA PHE A 173 -36.32 47.28 -24.39
C PHE A 173 -35.09 47.82 -25.09
N LYS A 174 -34.59 48.96 -24.63
CA LYS A 174 -33.27 49.48 -25.01
C LYS A 174 -32.41 49.51 -23.77
N GLU A 175 -31.34 48.74 -23.79
CA GLU A 175 -30.41 48.65 -22.69
C GLU A 175 -29.20 49.52 -22.97
N THR A 176 -28.77 50.25 -21.94
CA THR A 176 -27.49 50.95 -21.90
C THR A 176 -26.75 50.48 -20.65
N SER A 177 -25.47 50.82 -20.52
CA SER A 177 -24.65 50.42 -19.37
C SER A 177 -25.14 50.94 -18.00
N LYS A 178 -26.11 51.87 -17.96
CA LYS A 178 -26.58 52.51 -16.72
C LYS A 178 -28.09 52.38 -16.47
N TYR A 179 -28.89 52.13 -17.49
CA TYR A 179 -30.33 52.05 -17.35
C TYR A 179 -30.96 51.22 -18.48
N ILE A 180 -32.11 50.65 -18.16
CA ILE A 180 -32.98 49.93 -19.09
C ILE A 180 -34.16 50.84 -19.40
N THR A 181 -34.34 51.20 -20.67
CA THR A 181 -35.52 51.94 -21.13
C THR A 181 -36.53 50.98 -21.72
N ILE A 182 -37.77 51.04 -21.23
CA ILE A 182 -38.89 50.23 -21.71
C ILE A 182 -39.78 51.11 -22.59
N PHE A 183 -40.05 50.65 -23.81
CA PHE A 183 -40.95 51.29 -24.76
C PHE A 183 -42.15 50.38 -24.96
N ALA A 184 -43.35 50.91 -24.80
CA ALA A 184 -44.56 50.23 -25.21
C ALA A 184 -45.42 51.25 -25.96
N PRO A 185 -46.08 50.86 -27.07
CA PRO A 185 -47.13 51.70 -27.61
C PRO A 185 -48.17 51.92 -26.51
N ARG A 186 -48.55 53.17 -26.23
CA ARG A 186 -49.76 53.48 -25.46
C ARG A 186 -50.97 53.08 -26.30
N LEU A 187 -51.16 51.79 -26.55
CA LEU A 187 -52.44 51.28 -27.03
C LEU A 187 -53.31 51.04 -25.81
N ASP A 188 -54.46 51.69 -25.78
CA ASP A 188 -55.56 51.31 -24.90
C ASP A 188 -55.85 49.82 -25.16
N SER A 189 -56.02 49.02 -24.11
CA SER A 189 -56.31 47.59 -24.24
C SER A 189 -57.58 47.36 -25.06
N ALA A 190 -58.51 48.33 -25.08
CA ALA A 190 -59.66 48.34 -25.97
C ALA A 190 -59.30 48.38 -27.47
N LEU A 191 -58.21 49.06 -27.86
CA LEU A 191 -57.73 49.15 -29.25
C LEU A 191 -57.05 47.86 -29.73
N LEU A 192 -56.61 46.99 -28.83
CA LEU A 192 -56.08 45.66 -29.18
C LEU A 192 -57.20 44.68 -29.58
N LEU A 193 -58.40 44.88 -29.03
CA LEU A 193 -59.58 44.08 -29.35
C LEU A 193 -60.26 44.55 -30.65
N LEU A 194 -59.99 45.78 -31.07
CA LEU A 194 -60.61 46.40 -32.24
C LEU A 194 -60.48 45.56 -33.52
N PRO A 195 -59.34 44.95 -33.89
CA PRO A 195 -59.27 44.08 -35.07
C PRO A 195 -60.20 42.85 -35.03
N TYR A 196 -60.55 42.37 -33.82
CA TYR A 196 -61.36 41.16 -33.62
C TYR A 196 -62.83 41.46 -33.35
N TYR A 197 -63.12 42.62 -32.75
CA TYR A 197 -64.45 43.01 -32.30
C TYR A 197 -64.95 44.30 -32.97
N LYS A 198 -64.28 44.79 -34.03
CA LYS A 198 -64.62 46.04 -34.74
C LYS A 198 -66.11 46.16 -35.05
N GLU A 199 -66.69 45.07 -35.54
CA GLU A 199 -68.08 45.00 -36.00
C GLU A 199 -69.08 44.78 -34.87
N LYS A 200 -68.59 44.50 -33.66
CA LYS A 200 -69.40 44.19 -32.46
C LYS A 200 -69.38 45.32 -31.43
N ILE A 201 -68.51 46.31 -31.61
CA ILE A 201 -68.36 47.45 -30.71
C ILE A 201 -69.30 48.56 -31.17
N HIS A 202 -70.26 48.93 -30.33
CA HIS A 202 -71.19 50.03 -30.56
C HIS A 202 -71.05 51.08 -29.46
N TYR A 203 -71.07 52.35 -29.84
CA TYR A 203 -71.09 53.45 -28.87
C TYR A 203 -72.53 53.84 -28.58
N ASP A 204 -72.95 53.71 -27.33
CA ASP A 204 -74.22 54.18 -26.83
C ASP A 204 -74.08 55.62 -26.35
N LYS A 205 -74.63 56.56 -27.13
CA LYS A 205 -74.52 58.00 -26.89
C LYS A 205 -75.38 58.47 -25.71
N ASP A 206 -76.46 57.76 -25.38
CA ASP A 206 -77.35 58.14 -24.28
C ASP A 206 -76.75 57.78 -22.93
N ARG A 207 -75.91 56.73 -22.90
CA ARG A 207 -75.23 56.24 -21.71
C ARG A 207 -73.74 56.61 -21.65
N ASP A 208 -73.19 57.22 -22.70
CA ASP A 208 -71.77 57.55 -22.87
C ASP A 208 -70.84 56.35 -22.62
N VAL A 209 -71.22 55.18 -23.13
CA VAL A 209 -70.47 53.91 -22.95
C VAL A 209 -70.33 53.13 -24.25
N TRP A 210 -69.22 52.39 -24.36
CA TRP A 210 -69.01 51.42 -25.43
C TRP A 210 -69.53 50.04 -25.01
N THR A 211 -70.36 49.42 -25.84
CA THR A 211 -70.90 48.07 -25.63
C THR A 211 -70.35 47.10 -26.67
N ILE A 212 -70.17 45.84 -26.27
CA ILE A 212 -69.76 44.75 -27.17
C ILE A 212 -70.94 43.79 -27.27
N GLU A 213 -71.49 43.62 -28.47
CA GLU A 213 -72.52 42.62 -28.74
C GLU A 213 -71.90 41.23 -28.83
N HIS A 214 -72.34 40.34 -27.94
CA HIS A 214 -71.98 38.93 -27.97
C HIS A 214 -73.12 38.16 -28.65
N PRO A 215 -72.86 37.18 -29.55
CA PRO A 215 -73.88 36.21 -29.95
C PRO A 215 -74.36 35.39 -28.75
#